data_AF-A0A2M7PVH1-F1
#
_entry.id   AF-A0A2M7PVH1-F1
#
_cell.length_a   1.000
_cell.length_b   1.000
_cell.length_c   1.000
_cell.angle_alpha   90.00
_cell.angle_beta   90.00
_cell.angle_gamma   90.00
#
_symmetry.space_group_name_H-M   'P 1'
#
loop_
_entity.id
_entity.type
_entity.pdbx_description
1 polymer ?
#
loop_
_entity_poly.entity_id
_entity_poly.type
_entity_poly.pdbx_seq_one_letter_code
_entity_poly.pdbx_strand_id
1 'polypeptide(L)' 'TTSGNSVNVIKAFQQAKSVGMITVAFTGQTGGKLAELADICLKIPSVDTARIQEAHILTGHILCEIIESAIFPKNG' A
#
# COMPACT_ATOMS: atom_id res chain seq x y z
N THR A 1 -3.38 -0.75 -5.80
CA THR A 1 -4.15 -0.23 -6.97
C THR A 1 -3.30 0.82 -7.66
N THR A 2 -3.24 0.92 -8.99
CA THR A 2 -2.31 1.88 -9.62
C THR A 2 -2.83 3.32 -9.64
N SER A 3 -4.13 3.54 -9.80
CA SER A 3 -4.73 4.88 -9.85
C SER A 3 -5.24 5.40 -8.50
N GLY A 4 -5.44 4.52 -7.51
CA GLY A 4 -6.01 4.90 -6.22
C GLY A 4 -7.50 5.26 -6.24
N ASN A 5 -8.21 4.98 -7.34
CA ASN A 5 -9.62 5.37 -7.54
C ASN A 5 -10.60 4.20 -7.69
N SER A 6 -10.13 2.96 -7.54
CA SER A 6 -10.96 1.76 -7.64
C SER A 6 -12.05 1.77 -6.56
N VAL A 7 -13.32 1.81 -6.97
CA VAL A 7 -14.48 1.96 -6.07
C VAL A 7 -14.57 0.86 -5.02
N ASN A 8 -14.28 -0.38 -5.40
CA ASN A 8 -14.26 -1.52 -4.47
C ASN A 8 -13.16 -1.38 -3.41
N VAL A 9 -11.97 -0.92 -3.79
CA VAL A 9 -10.86 -0.69 -2.85
C VAL A 9 -11.17 0.47 -1.91
N ILE A 10 -11.76 1.55 -2.43
CA ILE A 10 -12.23 2.67 -1.59
C ILE A 10 -13.22 2.20 -0.53
N LYS A 11 -14.22 1.39 -0.92
CA LYS A 11 -15.20 0.82 0.02
C LYS A 11 -14.53 -0.08 1.07
N ALA A 12 -13.53 -0.87 0.68
CA ALA A 12 -12.76 -1.69 1.62
C ALA A 12 -12.01 -0.84 2.65
N PHE A 13 -11.38 0.27 2.23
CA PHE A 13 -10.70 1.19 3.15
C PHE A 13 -11.67 1.91 4.09
N GLN A 14 -12.84 2.33 3.59
CA GLN A 14 -13.90 2.90 4.43
C GLN A 14 -14.38 1.90 5.49
N GLN A 15 -14.56 0.63 5.11
CA GLN A 15 -14.96 -0.41 6.06
C GLN A 15 -13.84 -0.75 7.06
N ALA A 16 -12.59 -0.83 6.62
CA ALA A 16 -11.45 -1.04 7.52
C ALA A 16 -11.36 0.08 8.57
N LYS A 17 -11.58 1.33 8.15
CA LYS A 17 -11.62 2.48 9.05
C LYS A 17 -12.79 2.43 10.03
N SER A 18 -13.98 1.98 9.59
CA SER A 18 -15.15 1.89 10.46
C SER A 18 -14.99 0.86 11.59
N VAL A 19 -14.13 -0.14 11.41
CA VAL A 19 -13.80 -1.14 12.44
C VAL A 19 -12.48 -0.85 13.17
N GLY A 20 -11.87 0.32 12.96
CA GLY A 20 -10.67 0.76 13.68
C GLY A 20 -9.37 0.08 13.24
N MET A 21 -9.29 -0.46 12.01
CA MET A 21 -8.04 -1.00 11.47
C MET A 21 -7.12 0.10 10.95
N ILE A 22 -5.81 -0.10 11.09
CA ILE A 22 -4.78 0.69 10.40
C ILE A 22 -4.75 0.27 8.93
N THR A 23 -4.72 1.25 8.04
CA THR A 23 -4.78 1.06 6.60
C THR A 23 -3.53 1.56 5.88
N VAL A 24 -2.96 0.72 5.01
CA VAL A 24 -1.79 1.05 4.20
C VAL A 24 -2.13 0.85 2.72
N ALA A 25 -2.08 1.92 1.93
CA ALA A 25 -2.38 1.91 0.51
C ALA A 25 -1.11 1.91 -0.35
N PHE A 26 -1.10 1.09 -1.39
CA PHE A 26 -0.07 1.06 -2.42
C PHE A 26 -0.67 1.61 -3.71
N THR A 27 -0.11 2.73 -4.18
CA THR A 27 -0.66 3.53 -5.28
C THR A 27 0.40 4.02 -6.27
N GLY A 28 -0.03 4.59 -7.39
CA GLY A 28 0.82 5.37 -8.29
C GLY A 28 0.98 6.82 -7.82
N GLN A 29 1.56 7.66 -8.68
CA GLN A 29 2.08 8.98 -8.29
C GLN A 29 1.08 9.88 -7.57
N THR A 30 -0.17 9.92 -8.02
CA THR A 30 -1.20 10.80 -7.47
C THR A 30 -1.85 10.27 -6.20
N GLY A 31 -1.79 8.95 -5.97
CA GLY A 31 -2.47 8.27 -4.87
C GLY A 31 -4.01 8.19 -4.98
N GLY A 32 -4.63 9.00 -5.84
CA GLY A 32 -6.08 9.07 -6.02
C GLY A 32 -6.83 9.35 -4.71
N LYS A 33 -8.10 8.93 -4.66
CA LYS A 33 -8.94 9.05 -3.46
C LYS A 33 -8.38 8.28 -2.26
N LEU A 34 -7.62 7.21 -2.49
CA LEU A 34 -7.04 6.44 -1.40
C LEU A 34 -5.98 7.19 -0.59
N ALA A 35 -5.32 8.21 -1.17
CA ALA A 35 -4.32 8.98 -0.44
C ALA A 35 -4.90 9.74 0.77
N GLU A 36 -6.19 10.12 0.71
CA GLU A 36 -6.90 10.81 1.79
C GLU A 36 -7.60 9.84 2.75
N LEU A 37 -7.91 8.63 2.27
CA LEU A 37 -8.63 7.62 3.04
C LEU A 37 -7.72 6.73 3.89
N ALA A 38 -6.52 6.45 3.38
CA ALA A 38 -5.54 5.58 4.03
C ALA A 38 -4.77 6.31 5.13
N ASP A 39 -4.40 5.60 6.20
CA ASP A 39 -3.53 6.15 7.24
C ASP A 39 -2.09 6.33 6.72
N ILE A 40 -1.64 5.39 5.89
CA ILE A 40 -0.35 5.44 5.20
C ILE A 40 -0.59 5.18 3.71
N CYS A 41 -0.03 6.03 2.85
CA CYS A 41 -0.11 5.87 1.40
C CYS A 41 1.28 5.85 0.75
N LEU A 42 1.71 4.67 0.31
CA LEU A 42 2.93 4.46 -0.46
C LEU A 42 2.65 4.79 -1.94
N LYS A 43 3.10 5.97 -2.36
CA LYS A 43 2.94 6.48 -3.72
C LYS A 43 4.18 6.18 -4.55
N ILE A 44 4.06 5.25 -5.50
CA ILE A 44 5.13 5.00 -6.48
C ILE A 44 5.20 6.21 -7.43
N PRO A 45 6.37 6.84 -7.64
CA PRO A 45 6.51 8.03 -8.45
C PRO A 45 6.47 7.72 -9.96
N SER A 46 5.38 7.11 -10.41
CA SER A 46 5.13 6.76 -11.81
C SER A 46 3.65 6.89 -12.12
N VAL A 47 3.34 7.16 -13.39
CA VAL A 47 1.99 7.12 -13.98
C VAL A 47 1.79 5.89 -14.86
N ASP A 48 2.87 5.15 -15.18
CA ASP A 48 2.82 3.92 -15.97
C ASP A 48 2.34 2.76 -15.08
N THR A 49 1.24 2.13 -15.47
CA THR A 49 0.61 1.06 -14.68
C THR A 49 1.53 -0.15 -14.49
N ALA A 50 2.28 -0.55 -15.51
CA ALA A 50 3.18 -1.70 -15.40
C ALA A 50 4.33 -1.41 -14.44
N ARG A 51 4.94 -0.22 -14.54
CA ARG A 51 6.00 0.21 -13.61
C ARG A 51 5.50 0.33 -12.17
N ILE A 52 4.27 0.83 -11.98
CA ILE A 52 3.66 0.90 -10.65
C ILE A 52 3.46 -0.51 -10.07
N GLN A 53 2.97 -1.46 -10.87
CA GLN A 53 2.76 -2.84 -10.41
C GLN A 53 4.07 -3.55 -10.06
N GLU A 54 5.11 -3.41 -10.87
CA GLU A 54 6.45 -3.94 -10.58
C GLU A 54 6.99 -3.38 -9.26
N ALA A 55 6.87 -2.06 -9.07
CA ALA A 55 7.31 -1.42 -7.83
C ALA A 55 6.45 -1.83 -6.62
N HIS A 56 5.15 -2.08 -6.79
CA HIS A 56 4.29 -2.64 -5.72
C HIS A 56 4.77 -4.02 -5.28
N ILE A 57 5.13 -4.89 -6.22
CA ILE A 57 5.67 -6.23 -5.93
C ILE A 57 6.99 -6.10 -5.15
N LEU A 58 7.93 -5.29 -5.65
CA LEU A 58 9.21 -5.07 -4.99
C LEU A 58 9.03 -4.51 -3.57
N THR A 59 8.20 -3.48 -3.41
CA THR A 59 7.91 -2.87 -2.10
C THR A 59 7.27 -3.88 -1.15
N GLY A 60 6.38 -4.74 -1.66
CA GLY A 60 5.80 -5.85 -0.89
C GLY A 60 6.87 -6.81 -0.37
N HIS A 61 7.83 -7.20 -1.21
CA HIS A 61 8.94 -8.06 -0.79
C HIS A 61 9.84 -7.40 0.25
N ILE A 62 10.19 -6.13 0.09
CA ILE A 62 10.97 -5.37 1.08
C ILE A 62 10.24 -5.33 2.42
N LEU A 63 8.93 -5.08 2.41
CA LEU A 63 8.14 -5.08 3.65
C LEU A 63 8.13 -6.45 4.32
N CYS A 64 7.96 -7.53 3.57
CA CYS A 64 8.08 -8.88 4.11
C CYS A 64 9.44 -9.11 4.79
N GLU A 65 10.54 -8.71 4.15
CA GLU A 65 11.89 -8.84 4.71
C GLU A 65 12.08 -8.02 6.00
N ILE A 66 11.58 -6.78 6.02
CA ILE A 66 11.63 -5.91 7.21
C ILE A 66 10.80 -6.52 8.35
N ILE A 67 9.59 -7.00 8.05
CA ILE A 67 8.70 -7.63 9.03
C ILE A 67 9.34 -8.89 9.59
N GLU A 68 9.89 -9.75 8.73
CA GLU A 68 10.59 -10.96 9.14
C GLU A 68 11.79 -10.64 10.03
N SER A 69 12.61 -9.66 9.65
CA SER A 69 13.76 -9.23 10.46
C SER A 69 13.35 -8.66 11.81
N ALA A 70 12.21 -7.97 11.89
CA ALA A 70 11.71 -7.36 13.12
C ALA A 70 11.06 -8.39 14.07
N ILE A 71 10.35 -9.38 13.53
CA ILE A 71 9.60 -10.37 14.33
C ILE A 71 10.46 -11.61 14.62
N PHE A 72 11.33 -12.01 13.69
CA PHE A 72 12.21 -13.17 13.77
C PHE A 72 13.68 -12.74 13.61
N PRO A 73 14.21 -11.92 14.54
CA PRO A 73 15.60 -11.48 14.46
C PRO A 73 16.50 -12.71 14.43
N LYS A 74 17.42 -12.74 13.45
CA LYS A 74 18.45 -13.77 13.41
C LYS A 74 19.35 -13.55 14.62
N ASN A 75 19.19 -14.38 15.64
CA ASN A 75 20.15 -14.47 16.73
C ASN A 75 21.48 -14.91 16.12
N GLY A 76 22.40 -13.97 15.97
CA GLY A 76 23.81 -14.24 15.72
C GLY A 76 24.50 -14.76 16.97
#